data_AF-A0A938VHK6-F1
#
_entry.id   AF-A0A938VHK6-F1
#
_cell.length_a   1.000
_cell.length_b   1.000
_cell.length_c   1.000
_cell.angle_alpha   90.00
_cell.angle_beta   90.00
_cell.angle_gamma   90.00
#
_symmetry.space_group_name_H-M   'P 1'
#
loop_
_entity.id
_entity.type
_entity.pdbx_description
1 polymer ?
#
loop_
_entity_poly.entity_id
_entity_poly.type
_entity_poly.pdbx_seq_one_letter_code
_entity_poly.pdbx_strand_id
1 'polypeptide(L)'
;MTMIGSVGVAQALDGREAGLQAAHQALNRLGANAPGLAVVIASHQYHPREVLNGVSSLLGDSPMIGFSSPATLTNKGHHPHSVAVALLSGDFQSDTLWLPGYSQSGRETAAKIMQHASARVERQSMLFLQTASMEMPSSSAIPPHLN
;
A
#
# COMPACT_ATOMS: atom_id res chain seq x y z
N MET A 1 21.34 6.97 12.33
CA MET A 1 19.95 6.69 11.90
C MET A 1 20.02 5.68 10.77
N THR A 2 19.54 4.47 11.00
CA THR A 2 19.52 3.41 9.99
C THR A 2 18.07 3.00 9.78
N MET A 3 17.58 3.18 8.56
CA MET A 3 16.30 2.59 8.14
C MET A 3 16.62 1.27 7.44
N ILE A 4 15.95 0.20 7.87
CA ILE A 4 16.08 -1.13 7.28
C ILE A 4 14.78 -1.42 6.54
N GLY A 5 14.92 -1.86 5.29
CA GLY A 5 13.81 -2.27 4.46
C GLY A 5 13.87 -3.77 4.14
N SER A 6 12.73 -4.41 4.09
CA SER A 6 12.59 -5.77 3.56
C SER A 6 11.39 -5.84 2.63
N VAL A 7 11.41 -6.78 1.68
CA VAL A 7 10.30 -7.01 0.76
C VAL A 7 10.01 -8.50 0.75
N GLY A 8 8.74 -8.88 0.78
CA GLY A 8 8.25 -10.23 0.52
C GLY A 8 7.28 -10.22 -0.66
N VAL A 9 7.25 -11.31 -1.43
CA VAL A 9 6.36 -11.45 -2.60
C VAL A 9 5.76 -12.84 -2.58
N ALA A 10 4.46 -12.95 -2.75
CA ALA A 10 3.78 -14.22 -2.82
C ALA A 10 2.64 -14.22 -3.85
N GLN A 11 2.30 -15.43 -4.26
CA GLN A 11 1.18 -15.74 -5.14
C GLN A 11 0.43 -16.89 -4.47
N ALA A 12 -0.89 -16.77 -4.37
CA ALA A 12 -1.75 -17.81 -3.82
C ALA A 12 -3.09 -17.84 -4.57
N LEU A 13 -3.94 -18.79 -4.23
CA LEU A 13 -5.27 -18.90 -4.85
C LEU A 13 -6.20 -17.76 -4.43
N ASP A 14 -6.08 -17.31 -3.19
CA ASP A 14 -6.87 -16.24 -2.58
C ASP A 14 -5.98 -15.09 -2.11
N GLY A 15 -6.56 -13.88 -2.06
CA GLY A 15 -5.82 -12.67 -1.70
C GLY A 15 -5.29 -12.73 -0.27
N ARG A 16 -6.01 -13.40 0.64
CA ARG A 16 -5.64 -13.53 2.05
C ARG A 16 -4.37 -14.34 2.22
N GLU A 17 -4.28 -15.54 1.64
CA GLU A 17 -3.05 -16.33 1.71
C GLU A 17 -1.88 -15.63 1.02
N ALA A 18 -2.11 -14.98 -0.14
CA ALA A 18 -1.07 -14.23 -0.82
C ALA A 18 -0.52 -13.09 0.06
N GLY A 19 -1.41 -12.34 0.73
CA GLY A 19 -1.04 -11.30 1.68
C GLY A 19 -0.26 -11.83 2.89
N LEU A 20 -0.76 -12.91 3.50
CA LEU A 20 -0.14 -13.55 4.67
C LEU A 20 1.27 -14.06 4.33
N GLN A 21 1.43 -14.76 3.22
CA GLN A 21 2.73 -15.30 2.78
C GLN A 21 3.71 -14.19 2.42
N ALA A 22 3.26 -13.13 1.74
CA ALA A 22 4.11 -12.00 1.39
C ALA A 22 4.59 -11.26 2.66
N ALA A 23 3.69 -11.01 3.62
CA ALA A 23 4.03 -10.40 4.90
C ALA A 23 4.99 -11.29 5.71
N HIS A 24 4.75 -12.60 5.77
CA HIS A 24 5.63 -13.56 6.43
C HIS A 24 7.04 -13.55 5.83
N GLN A 25 7.16 -13.56 4.49
CA GLN A 25 8.46 -13.45 3.83
C GLN A 25 9.17 -12.14 4.15
N ALA A 26 8.44 -11.02 4.18
CA ALA A 26 9.02 -9.72 4.51
C ALA A 26 9.52 -9.70 5.97
N LEU A 27 8.70 -10.15 6.93
CA LEU A 27 9.07 -10.25 8.34
C LEU A 27 10.31 -11.12 8.55
N ASN A 28 10.37 -12.29 7.92
CA ASN A 28 11.54 -13.17 8.02
C ASN A 28 12.82 -12.51 7.50
N ARG A 29 12.73 -11.65 6.48
CA ARG A 29 13.87 -10.88 5.95
C ARG A 29 14.20 -9.66 6.83
N LEU A 30 13.19 -9.07 7.48
CA LEU A 30 13.36 -7.97 8.42
C LEU A 30 14.08 -8.42 9.71
N GLY A 31 13.93 -9.71 10.06
CA GLY A 31 14.56 -10.34 11.21
C GLY A 31 13.89 -9.94 12.52
N ALA A 32 14.70 -9.62 13.53
CA ALA A 32 14.20 -9.22 14.85
C ALA A 32 13.70 -7.77 14.93
N ASN A 33 13.75 -7.01 13.83
CA ASN A 33 13.32 -5.61 13.84
C ASN A 33 11.79 -5.51 13.70
N ALA A 34 11.17 -4.66 14.51
CA ALA A 34 9.73 -4.42 14.44
C ALA A 34 9.39 -3.54 13.22
N PRO A 35 8.38 -3.90 12.41
CA PRO A 35 7.95 -3.09 11.29
C PRO A 35 7.33 -1.77 11.79
N GLY A 36 7.87 -0.65 11.33
CA GLY A 36 7.35 0.70 11.59
C GLY A 36 6.42 1.21 10.49
N LEU A 37 6.47 0.67 9.27
CA LEU A 37 5.53 0.97 8.18
C LEU A 37 5.48 -0.19 7.20
N ALA A 38 4.29 -0.49 6.68
CA ALA A 38 4.07 -1.46 5.63
C ALA A 38 3.57 -0.78 4.33
N VAL A 39 4.15 -1.17 3.20
CA VAL A 39 3.66 -0.82 1.86
C VAL A 39 3.17 -2.10 1.18
N VAL A 40 1.89 -2.16 0.86
CA VAL A 40 1.25 -3.33 0.25
C VAL A 40 0.86 -3.04 -1.18
N ILE A 41 1.37 -3.85 -2.11
CA ILE A 41 1.06 -3.76 -3.52
C ILE A 41 0.37 -5.07 -3.91
N ALA A 42 -0.91 -5.00 -4.23
CA ALA A 42 -1.70 -6.16 -4.63
C ALA A 42 -1.99 -6.14 -6.13
N SER A 43 -1.93 -7.30 -6.78
CA SER A 43 -2.50 -7.42 -8.12
C SER A 43 -4.00 -7.14 -8.07
N HIS A 44 -4.53 -6.39 -9.05
CA HIS A 44 -5.97 -6.09 -9.17
C HIS A 44 -6.88 -7.33 -9.24
N GLN A 45 -6.32 -8.51 -9.47
CA GLN A 45 -7.03 -9.79 -9.50
C GLN A 45 -7.40 -10.29 -8.09
N TYR A 46 -6.72 -9.80 -7.05
CA TYR A 46 -7.07 -10.10 -5.66
C TYR A 46 -8.00 -9.04 -5.08
N HIS A 47 -8.95 -9.46 -4.24
CA HIS A 47 -9.75 -8.52 -3.47
C HIS A 47 -8.86 -7.81 -2.44
N PRO A 48 -8.75 -6.47 -2.47
CA PRO A 48 -7.86 -5.74 -1.56
C PRO A 48 -8.14 -6.03 -0.09
N ARG A 49 -9.42 -6.20 0.31
CA ARG A 49 -9.77 -6.53 1.70
C ARG A 49 -9.20 -7.88 2.15
N GLU A 50 -9.22 -8.90 1.28
CA GLU A 50 -8.67 -10.21 1.62
C GLU A 50 -7.16 -10.12 1.83
N VAL A 51 -6.47 -9.43 0.92
CA VAL A 51 -5.02 -9.19 1.03
C VAL A 51 -4.68 -8.48 2.33
N LEU A 52 -5.37 -7.38 2.64
CA LEU A 52 -5.13 -6.61 3.86
C LEU A 52 -5.39 -7.44 5.11
N ASN A 53 -6.43 -8.29 5.13
CA ASN A 53 -6.68 -9.22 6.25
C ASN A 53 -5.55 -10.24 6.43
N GLY A 54 -4.97 -10.74 5.33
CA GLY A 54 -3.81 -11.63 5.39
C GLY A 54 -2.58 -10.92 5.96
N VAL A 55 -2.32 -9.70 5.50
CA VAL A 55 -1.17 -8.90 5.94
C VAL A 55 -1.30 -8.47 7.41
N SER A 56 -2.47 -7.94 7.82
CA SER A 56 -2.71 -7.46 9.18
C SER A 56 -2.67 -8.56 10.23
N SER A 57 -2.97 -9.81 9.84
CA SER A 57 -2.87 -10.96 10.74
C SER A 57 -1.46 -11.18 11.32
N LEU A 58 -0.42 -10.69 10.63
CA LEU A 58 0.98 -10.76 11.08
C LEU A 58 1.53 -9.42 11.56
N LEU A 59 1.07 -8.30 11.00
CA LEU A 59 1.59 -6.97 11.29
C LEU A 59 0.84 -6.22 12.40
N GLY A 60 -0.32 -6.73 12.83
CA GLY A 60 -1.17 -6.08 13.83
C GLY A 60 -1.57 -4.67 13.39
N ASP A 61 -1.35 -3.70 14.27
CA ASP A 61 -1.71 -2.29 14.07
C ASP A 61 -0.61 -1.46 13.39
N SER A 62 0.41 -2.10 12.82
CA SER A 62 1.49 -1.40 12.10
C SER A 62 0.88 -0.55 10.97
N PRO A 63 1.20 0.75 10.87
CA PRO A 63 0.65 1.60 9.83
C PRO A 63 0.93 1.04 8.44
N MET A 64 -0.08 1.08 7.59
CA MET A 64 -0.07 0.43 6.29
C MET A 64 -0.65 1.35 5.23
N ILE A 65 0.09 1.47 4.14
CA ILE A 65 -0.38 2.08 2.90
C ILE A 65 -0.34 1.04 1.79
N GLY A 66 -1.16 1.22 0.76
CA GLY A 66 -1.13 0.30 -0.36
C GLY A 66 -1.91 0.78 -1.55
N PHE A 67 -1.68 0.11 -2.66
CA PHE A 67 -2.37 0.34 -3.92
C PHE A 67 -2.44 -0.96 -4.72
N SER A 68 -3.32 -1.00 -5.71
CA SER A 68 -3.42 -2.10 -6.65
C SER A 68 -2.64 -1.80 -7.93
N SER A 69 -2.09 -2.85 -8.55
CA SER A 69 -1.35 -2.77 -9.81
C SER A 69 -1.71 -3.97 -10.71
N PRO A 70 -1.53 -3.91 -12.04
CA PRO A 70 -1.59 -5.09 -12.90
C PRO A 70 -0.68 -6.23 -12.43
N ALA A 71 0.54 -5.86 -12.01
CA ALA A 71 1.57 -6.76 -11.53
C ALA A 71 2.49 -6.05 -10.54
N THR A 72 3.18 -6.82 -9.71
CA THR A 72 4.21 -6.26 -8.86
C THR A 72 5.56 -6.31 -9.58
N LEU A 73 6.25 -5.16 -9.64
CA LEU A 73 7.63 -5.11 -10.08
C LEU A 73 8.56 -5.10 -8.86
N THR A 74 9.51 -6.02 -8.82
CA THR A 74 10.58 -6.05 -7.81
C THR A 74 11.95 -6.13 -8.46
N ASN A 75 13.02 -6.11 -7.66
CA ASN A 75 14.38 -6.34 -8.18
C ASN A 75 14.58 -7.75 -8.79
N LYS A 76 13.67 -8.69 -8.52
CA LYS A 76 13.65 -10.04 -9.11
C LYS A 76 12.81 -10.12 -10.40
N GLY A 77 12.24 -8.99 -10.83
CA GLY A 77 11.48 -8.89 -12.06
C GLY A 77 9.98 -8.66 -11.84
N HIS A 78 9.22 -8.99 -12.87
CA HIS A 78 7.78 -8.78 -12.95
C HIS A 78 7.02 -10.01 -12.43
N HIS A 79 6.14 -9.78 -11.46
CA HIS A 79 5.31 -10.81 -10.83
C HIS A 79 3.83 -10.51 -11.14
N PRO A 80 3.22 -11.18 -12.13
CA PRO A 80 1.77 -11.09 -12.35
C PRO A 80 1.04 -11.83 -11.22
N HIS A 81 -0.23 -11.49 -10.96
CA HIS A 81 -1.05 -12.21 -9.96
C HIS A 81 -0.34 -12.38 -8.60
N SER A 82 0.30 -11.33 -8.10
CA SER A 82 1.07 -11.38 -6.86
C SER A 82 0.67 -10.29 -5.89
N VAL A 83 1.01 -10.51 -4.63
CA VAL A 83 1.07 -9.48 -3.60
C VAL A 83 2.53 -9.28 -3.22
N ALA A 84 2.95 -8.03 -3.10
CA ALA A 84 4.20 -7.68 -2.45
C ALA A 84 3.96 -6.82 -1.22
N VAL A 85 4.74 -7.10 -0.19
CA VAL A 85 4.73 -6.37 1.07
C VAL A 85 6.15 -5.88 1.30
N ALA A 86 6.33 -4.56 1.36
CA ALA A 86 7.56 -3.95 1.81
C ALA A 86 7.39 -3.48 3.26
N LEU A 87 8.33 -3.83 4.13
CA LEU A 87 8.36 -3.39 5.52
C LEU A 87 9.56 -2.48 5.74
N LEU A 88 9.33 -1.37 6.42
CA LEU A 88 10.37 -0.45 6.87
C LEU A 88 10.45 -0.50 8.39
N SER A 89 11.66 -0.54 8.93
CA SER A 89 11.94 -0.44 10.35
C SER A 89 13.05 0.58 10.58
N GLY A 90 13.02 1.26 11.73
CA GLY A 90 14.00 2.25 12.09
C GLY A 90 13.45 3.25 13.10
N ASP A 91 14.22 4.30 13.32
CA ASP A 91 13.86 5.38 14.24
C ASP A 91 12.98 6.43 13.53
N PHE A 92 11.75 6.03 13.18
CA PHE A 92 10.73 6.91 12.64
C PHE A 92 9.37 6.57 13.24
N GLN A 93 8.49 7.57 13.26
CA GLN A 93 7.08 7.39 13.59
C GLN A 93 6.29 7.46 12.30
N SER A 94 5.35 6.53 12.10
CA SER A 94 4.45 6.54 10.97
C SER A 94 3.01 6.60 11.46
N ASP A 95 2.15 7.15 10.62
CA ASP A 95 0.71 7.20 10.87
C ASP A 95 0.00 7.19 9.52
N THR A 96 -1.23 6.68 9.48
CA THR A 96 -2.01 6.57 8.25
C THR A 96 -3.30 7.37 8.39
N LEU A 97 -3.49 8.35 7.51
CA LEU A 97 -4.69 9.18 7.49
C LEU A 97 -5.49 8.96 6.22
N TRP A 98 -6.75 8.58 6.37
CA TRP A 98 -7.70 8.48 5.26
C TRP A 98 -8.27 9.87 4.93
N LEU A 99 -7.99 10.37 3.73
CA LEU A 99 -8.44 11.68 3.25
C LEU A 99 -9.30 11.53 1.98
N PRO A 100 -10.60 11.17 2.13
CA PRO A 100 -11.49 11.05 0.99
C PRO A 100 -11.74 12.43 0.37
N GLY A 101 -11.89 12.47 -0.95
CA GLY A 101 -12.19 13.71 -1.67
C GLY A 101 -11.04 14.73 -1.67
N TYR A 102 -9.80 14.31 -1.40
CA TYR A 102 -8.66 15.24 -1.37
C TYR A 102 -8.50 16.06 -2.66
N SER A 103 -8.87 15.47 -3.81
CA SER A 103 -8.82 16.12 -5.12
C SER A 103 -9.84 17.23 -5.29
N GLN A 104 -10.89 17.25 -4.47
CA GLN A 104 -11.99 18.23 -4.53
C GLN A 104 -11.63 19.52 -3.77
N SER A 105 -10.78 19.43 -2.75
CA SER A 105 -10.38 20.59 -1.94
C SER A 105 -8.97 20.45 -1.37
N GLY A 106 -7.98 20.98 -2.10
CA GLY A 106 -6.60 21.02 -1.62
C GLY A 106 -6.42 21.82 -0.32
N ARG A 107 -7.22 22.88 -0.12
CA ARG A 107 -7.16 23.71 1.09
C ARG A 107 -7.66 22.95 2.33
N GLU A 108 -8.80 22.26 2.21
CA GLU A 108 -9.34 21.46 3.32
C GLU A 108 -8.43 20.27 3.65
N THR A 109 -7.88 19.63 2.62
CA THR A 109 -6.88 18.56 2.77
C THR A 109 -5.65 19.07 3.50
N ALA A 110 -5.10 20.22 3.09
CA ALA A 110 -3.95 20.84 3.75
C ALA A 110 -4.26 21.19 5.21
N ALA A 111 -5.46 21.71 5.52
CA ALA A 111 -5.86 22.01 6.89
C ALA A 111 -5.92 20.75 7.76
N LYS A 112 -6.50 19.64 7.26
CA LYS A 112 -6.54 18.35 7.97
C LYS A 112 -5.13 17.80 8.21
N ILE A 113 -4.26 17.83 7.19
CA ILE A 113 -2.86 17.41 7.31
C ILE A 113 -2.13 18.25 8.35
N MET A 114 -2.26 19.58 8.30
CA MET A 114 -1.62 20.48 9.27
C MET A 114 -2.14 20.24 10.69
N GLN A 115 -3.44 20.03 10.88
CA GLN A 115 -4.00 19.72 12.19
C GLN A 115 -3.43 18.43 12.77
N HIS A 116 -3.31 17.38 11.96
CA HIS A 116 -2.69 16.11 12.38
C HIS A 116 -1.18 16.24 12.62
N ALA A 117 -0.48 17.05 11.82
CA ALA A 117 0.96 17.27 11.96
C ALA A 117 1.32 18.15 13.16
N SER A 118 0.57 19.22 13.40
CA SER A 118 0.83 20.18 14.49
C SER A 118 0.49 19.65 15.88
N ALA A 119 -0.28 18.56 15.97
CA ALA A 119 -0.41 17.78 17.20
C ALA A 119 0.88 17.06 17.62
N ARG A 120 1.94 17.07 16.77
CA ARG A 120 3.25 16.46 17.06
C ARG A 120 4.36 17.52 16.97
N VAL A 121 5.13 17.67 18.04
CA VAL A 121 6.17 18.70 18.21
C VAL A 121 7.47 18.32 17.46
N GLU A 122 8.04 19.36 16.82
CA GLU A 122 9.38 19.58 16.23
C GLU A 122 9.98 18.58 15.21
N ARG A 123 10.04 19.06 13.95
CA ARG A 123 10.83 18.57 12.80
C ARG A 123 10.61 17.10 12.43
N GLN A 124 9.46 16.80 11.83
CA GLN A 124 9.26 15.54 11.12
C GLN A 124 9.07 15.79 9.61
N SER A 125 9.88 15.14 8.79
CA SER A 125 9.68 15.07 7.34
C SER A 125 8.44 14.22 7.07
N MET A 126 7.39 14.81 6.50
CA MET A 126 6.16 14.11 6.17
C MET A 126 6.20 13.63 4.72
N LEU A 127 6.02 12.32 4.52
CA LEU A 127 5.82 11.74 3.20
C LEU A 127 4.31 11.48 3.00
N PHE A 128 3.70 12.20 2.06
CA PHE A 128 2.32 11.98 1.66
C PHE A 128 2.27 11.09 0.43
N LEU A 129 1.59 9.95 0.52
CA LEU A 129 1.32 9.08 -0.63
C LEU A 129 -0.14 9.20 -1.04
N GLN A 130 -0.35 9.45 -2.32
CA GLN A 130 -1.64 9.67 -2.93
C GLN A 130 -1.91 8.60 -3.97
N THR A 131 -3.09 7.98 -3.92
CA THR A 131 -3.58 7.11 -4.98
C THR A 131 -4.80 7.77 -5.61
N ALA A 132 -4.80 7.94 -6.93
CA ALA A 132 -5.98 8.36 -7.67
C ALA A 132 -6.57 7.14 -8.40
N SER A 133 -7.84 6.85 -8.16
CA SER A 133 -8.58 5.91 -9.00
C SER A 133 -8.91 6.62 -10.31
N MET A 134 -8.29 6.20 -11.40
CA MET A 134 -8.70 6.63 -12.74
C MET A 134 -9.86 5.75 -13.18
N GLU A 135 -11.09 6.27 -13.15
CA GLU A 135 -12.22 5.61 -13.79
C GLU A 135 -11.93 5.57 -15.30
N MET A 136 -11.78 4.37 -15.86
CA MET A 136 -11.72 4.23 -17.32
C MET A 136 -13.09 4.57 -17.89
N PRO A 137 -13.17 5.40 -18.95
CA PRO A 137 -14.44 5.64 -19.62
C PRO A 137 -15.00 4.32 -20.12
N SER A 138 -16.26 4.04 -19.80
CA SER A 138 -17.00 2.88 -20.30
C SER A 138 -16.94 2.87 -21.83
N SER A 139 -16.23 1.90 -22.40
CA SER A 139 -16.23 1.66 -23.84
C SER A 139 -17.60 1.12 -24.25
N SER A 140 -18.52 2.04 -24.54
CA SER A 140 -19.81 1.74 -25.18
C SER A 140 -20.05 2.70 -26.34
N ALA A 141 -19.23 2.61 -27.38
CA ALA A 141 -19.48 3.21 -28.68
C ALA A 141 -18.67 2.51 -29.78
N ILE A 142 -18.97 1.23 -30.04
CA ILE A 142 -18.68 0.64 -31.36
C ILE A 142 -19.96 0.85 -32.18
N PRO A 143 -20.01 1.78 -33.15
CA PRO A 143 -21.15 1.88 -34.04
C PRO A 143 -21.18 0.65 -34.98
N PRO A 144 -22.34 0.01 -35.19
CA PRO A 144 -22.43 -1.21 -35.98
C PRO A 144 -22.70 -0.87 -37.45
N HIS A 145 -21.73 -0.40 -38.23
CA HIS A 145 -21.93 -0.31 -39.69
C HIS A 145 -20.62 -0.50 -40.45
N LEU A 146 -20.48 -1.68 -41.07
CA LEU A 146 -19.89 -1.89 -42.40
C LEU A 146 -20.18 -3.33 -42.82
N ASN A 147 -21.26 -3.50 -43.58
CA ASN A 147 -21.43 -4.55 -44.56
C ASN A 147 -21.52 -3.86 -45.93
#